data_AF-A0A3R9WWB2-F1
#
_entry.id   AF-A0A3R9WWB2-F1
#
_cell.length_a   1.000
_cell.length_b   1.000
_cell.length_c   1.000
_cell.angle_alpha   90.00
_cell.angle_beta   90.00
_cell.angle_gamma   90.00
#
_symmetry.space_group_name_H-M   'P 1'
#
loop_
_entity.id
_entity.type
_entity.pdbx_description
1 polymer ?
#
loop_
_entity_poly.entity_id
_entity_poly.type
_entity_poly.pdbx_seq_one_letter_code
_entity_poly.pdbx_strand_id
1 'polypeptide(L)'
;MATAHQERPTYHAPPHRQAAEPSIGDLVEAIGQDVSGLVRTEIELAKAELTQEFAQAGKAGGMLGGAGYAGHMAMLFGSLTVVFAMASVIHIAWAALIVTAVWAAVGAALYVSGRAGWRNVHLKPEQTVESLKEDARWARHPTS
;
A
#
# COMPACT_ATOMS: atom_id res chain seq x y z
N MET A 1 -22.44 -75.26 34.11
CA MET A 1 -21.51 -74.25 33.54
C MET A 1 -22.31 -72.99 33.27
N ALA A 2 -21.74 -71.84 33.63
CA ALA A 2 -22.38 -70.58 33.97
C ALA A 2 -23.35 -69.99 32.93
N THR A 3 -24.52 -69.56 33.43
CA THR A 3 -25.38 -68.55 32.81
C THR A 3 -24.73 -67.17 32.96
N ALA A 4 -24.24 -66.60 31.86
CA ALA A 4 -23.76 -65.24 31.83
C ALA A 4 -24.96 -64.28 31.68
N HIS A 5 -25.34 -63.64 32.78
CA HIS A 5 -26.24 -62.50 32.80
C HIS A 5 -25.52 -61.32 32.13
N GLN A 6 -25.90 -61.00 30.90
CA GLN A 6 -25.42 -59.78 30.24
C GLN A 6 -26.34 -58.63 30.64
N GLU A 7 -25.94 -57.89 31.65
CA GLU A 7 -26.57 -56.62 32.02
C GLU A 7 -26.45 -55.65 30.84
N ARG A 8 -27.61 -55.28 30.27
CA ARG A 8 -27.67 -54.27 29.23
C ARG A 8 -27.26 -52.93 29.84
N PRO A 9 -26.30 -52.19 29.26
CA PRO A 9 -26.04 -50.82 29.69
C PRO A 9 -27.33 -50.01 29.51
N THR A 10 -27.94 -49.60 30.61
CA THR A 10 -29.03 -48.64 30.60
C THR A 10 -28.45 -47.34 30.06
N TYR A 11 -28.75 -47.05 28.80
CA TYR A 11 -28.50 -45.75 28.21
C TYR A 11 -29.30 -44.74 29.04
N HIS A 12 -28.64 -44.07 29.98
CA HIS A 12 -29.19 -42.90 30.62
C HIS A 12 -29.17 -41.81 29.55
N ALA A 13 -30.24 -41.72 28.76
CA ALA A 13 -30.46 -40.57 27.90
C ALA A 13 -30.34 -39.34 28.81
N PRO A 14 -29.40 -38.42 28.57
CA PRO A 14 -29.35 -37.18 29.34
C PRO A 14 -30.74 -36.56 29.25
N PRO A 15 -31.30 -36.05 30.35
CA PRO A 15 -32.62 -35.44 30.34
C PRO A 15 -32.64 -34.48 29.15
N HIS A 16 -33.60 -34.70 28.24
CA HIS A 16 -33.85 -33.80 27.16
C HIS A 16 -34.19 -32.48 27.83
N ARG A 17 -33.19 -31.60 28.00
CA ARG A 17 -33.44 -30.17 28.15
C ARG A 17 -34.30 -29.88 26.94
N GLN A 18 -35.59 -29.66 27.17
CA GLN A 18 -36.48 -29.10 26.18
C GLN A 18 -35.73 -27.88 25.66
N ALA A 19 -35.08 -28.03 24.51
CA ALA A 19 -34.47 -26.91 23.83
C ALA A 19 -35.68 -26.08 23.43
N ALA A 20 -35.99 -25.07 24.23
CA ALA A 20 -36.98 -24.08 23.88
C ALA A 20 -36.65 -23.65 22.45
N GLU A 21 -37.64 -23.71 21.56
CA GLU A 21 -37.44 -23.24 20.19
C GLU A 21 -36.87 -21.83 20.28
N PRO A 22 -35.74 -21.54 19.61
CA PRO A 22 -35.10 -20.25 19.70
C PRO A 22 -36.13 -19.18 19.34
N SER A 23 -36.30 -18.21 20.23
CA SER A 23 -37.24 -17.13 20.00
C SER A 23 -36.76 -16.30 18.81
N ILE A 24 -37.67 -15.54 18.20
CA ILE A 24 -37.33 -14.59 17.14
C ILE A 24 -36.24 -13.60 17.61
N GLY A 25 -36.19 -13.29 18.92
CA GLY A 25 -35.13 -12.48 19.52
C GLY A 25 -33.77 -13.17 19.47
N ASP A 26 -33.70 -14.46 19.79
CA ASP A 26 -32.46 -15.25 19.77
C ASP A 26 -31.91 -15.42 18.35
N LEU A 27 -32.79 -15.52 17.34
CA LEU A 27 -32.39 -15.58 15.93
C LEU A 27 -31.86 -14.25 15.41
N VAL A 28 -32.45 -13.12 15.82
CA VAL A 28 -31.96 -11.78 15.46
C VAL A 28 -30.61 -11.50 16.13
N GLU A 29 -30.44 -11.94 17.38
CA GLU A 29 -29.16 -11.84 18.08
C GLU A 29 -28.07 -12.67 17.38
N ALA A 30 -28.38 -13.92 16.98
CA ALA A 30 -27.46 -14.77 16.24
C ALA A 30 -27.04 -14.16 14.88
N ILE A 31 -28.00 -13.64 14.10
CA ILE A 31 -27.71 -12.98 12.81
C ILE A 31 -26.86 -11.72 13.02
N GLY A 32 -27.15 -10.93 14.07
CA GLY A 32 -26.36 -9.73 14.40
C GLY A 32 -24.91 -10.08 14.75
N GLN A 33 -24.69 -11.17 15.49
CA GLN A 33 -23.36 -11.68 15.81
C GLN A 33 -22.62 -12.17 14.54
N ASP A 34 -23.31 -12.87 13.64
CA ASP A 34 -22.73 -13.35 12.38
C ASP A 34 -22.32 -12.22 11.44
N VAL A 35 -23.18 -11.19 11.29
CA VAL A 35 -22.88 -10.01 10.48
C VAL A 35 -21.73 -9.20 11.07
N SER A 36 -21.71 -9.02 12.40
CA SER A 36 -20.58 -8.38 13.09
C SER A 36 -19.27 -9.15 12.88
N GLY A 37 -19.34 -10.48 12.89
CA GLY A 37 -18.24 -11.38 12.56
C GLY A 37 -17.73 -11.15 11.13
N LEU A 38 -18.63 -11.14 10.15
CA LEU A 38 -18.29 -10.93 8.74
C LEU A 38 -17.60 -9.57 8.51
N VAL A 39 -18.17 -8.49 9.06
CA VAL A 39 -17.59 -7.15 8.95
C VAL A 39 -16.19 -7.11 9.54
N ARG A 40 -15.99 -7.72 10.72
CA ARG A 40 -14.66 -7.79 11.34
C ARG A 40 -13.68 -8.58 10.46
N THR A 41 -14.10 -9.69 9.86
CA THR A 41 -13.26 -10.49 8.96
C THR A 41 -12.89 -9.72 7.70
N GLU A 42 -13.83 -9.02 7.06
CA GLU A 42 -13.58 -8.15 5.91
C GLU A 42 -12.56 -7.06 6.24
N ILE A 43 -12.67 -6.44 7.42
CA ILE A 43 -11.69 -5.44 7.89
C ILE A 43 -10.31 -6.06 8.09
N GLU A 44 -10.21 -7.22 8.75
CA GLU A 44 -8.93 -7.90 8.95
C GLU A 44 -8.32 -8.35 7.61
N LEU A 45 -9.14 -8.78 6.66
CA LEU A 45 -8.69 -9.15 5.31
C LEU A 45 -8.18 -7.92 4.54
N ALA A 46 -8.97 -6.85 4.48
CA ALA A 46 -8.58 -5.59 3.85
C ALA A 46 -7.29 -5.03 4.47
N LYS A 47 -7.15 -5.12 5.81
CA LYS A 47 -5.93 -4.72 6.51
C LYS A 47 -4.73 -5.60 6.12
N ALA A 48 -4.92 -6.91 6.00
CA ALA A 48 -3.86 -7.83 5.59
C ALA A 48 -3.42 -7.55 4.15
N GLU A 49 -4.36 -7.36 3.22
CA GLU A 49 -4.10 -7.03 1.83
C GLU A 49 -3.38 -5.68 1.69
N LEU A 50 -3.90 -4.63 2.35
CA LEU A 50 -3.24 -3.32 2.39
C LEU A 50 -1.82 -3.42 2.96
N THR A 51 -1.61 -4.18 4.04
CA THR A 51 -0.27 -4.35 4.62
C THR A 51 0.69 -5.02 3.63
N GLN A 52 0.22 -6.03 2.91
CA GLN A 52 1.00 -6.72 1.89
C GLN A 52 1.33 -5.80 0.71
N GLU A 53 0.35 -5.04 0.22
CA GLU A 53 0.54 -4.04 -0.83
C GLU A 53 1.54 -2.96 -0.40
N PHE A 54 1.41 -2.42 0.82
CA PHE A 54 2.34 -1.44 1.36
C PHE A 54 3.75 -2.01 1.53
N ALA A 55 3.89 -3.25 1.98
CA ALA A 55 5.20 -3.89 2.10
C ALA A 55 5.86 -4.05 0.71
N GLN A 56 5.08 -4.45 -0.29
CA GLN A 56 5.59 -4.64 -1.65
C GLN A 56 5.91 -3.31 -2.33
N ALA A 57 5.03 -2.32 -2.22
CA ALA A 57 5.25 -0.96 -2.69
C ALA A 57 6.44 -0.30 -1.96
N GLY A 58 6.57 -0.51 -0.64
CA GLY A 58 7.67 -0.02 0.16
C GLY A 58 9.00 -0.65 -0.22
N LYS A 59 9.03 -1.96 -0.49
CA LYS A 59 10.22 -2.64 -1.02
C LYS A 59 10.60 -2.11 -2.40
N ALA A 60 9.64 -2.00 -3.31
CA ALA A 60 9.88 -1.47 -4.66
C ALA A 60 10.37 -0.02 -4.62
N GLY A 61 9.70 0.83 -3.84
CA GLY A 61 10.09 2.22 -3.61
C GLY A 61 11.46 2.35 -2.97
N GLY A 62 11.77 1.51 -1.98
CA GLY A 62 13.08 1.43 -1.35
C GLY A 62 14.18 1.00 -2.30
N MET A 63 13.92 0.00 -3.15
CA MET A 63 14.88 -0.45 -4.19
C MET A 63 15.11 0.63 -5.25
N LEU A 64 14.06 1.31 -5.72
CA LEU A 64 14.19 2.40 -6.68
C LEU A 64 14.90 3.61 -6.07
N GLY A 65 14.59 3.97 -4.83
CA GLY A 65 15.28 5.03 -4.09
C GLY A 65 16.77 4.69 -3.89
N GLY A 66 17.06 3.45 -3.46
CA GLY A 66 18.42 2.94 -3.31
C GLY A 66 19.19 2.92 -4.64
N ALA A 67 18.56 2.48 -5.73
CA ALA A 67 19.15 2.51 -7.07
C ALA A 67 19.43 3.93 -7.55
N GLY A 68 18.52 4.87 -7.30
CA GLY A 68 18.72 6.29 -7.59
C GLY A 68 19.92 6.87 -6.84
N TYR A 69 20.02 6.58 -5.53
CA TYR A 69 21.16 7.02 -4.72
C TYR A 69 22.48 6.38 -5.16
N ALA A 70 22.49 5.06 -5.40
CA ALA A 70 23.66 4.34 -5.90
C ALA A 70 24.11 4.87 -7.27
N GLY A 71 23.16 5.15 -8.17
CA GLY A 71 23.43 5.78 -9.46
C GLY A 71 24.03 7.18 -9.31
N HIS A 72 23.51 7.99 -8.39
CA HIS A 72 24.07 9.32 -8.07
C HIS A 72 25.52 9.21 -7.54
N MET A 73 25.80 8.27 -6.64
CA MET A 73 27.15 8.02 -6.14
C MET A 73 28.10 7.52 -7.24
N ALA A 74 27.64 6.61 -8.10
CA ALA A 74 28.41 6.14 -9.25
C ALA A 74 28.77 7.29 -10.20
N MET A 75 27.84 8.21 -10.42
CA MET A 75 28.03 9.41 -11.24
C MET A 75 29.03 10.40 -10.61
N LEU A 76 28.97 10.59 -9.28
CA LEU A 76 29.94 11.39 -8.52
C LEU A 76 31.35 10.79 -8.64
N PHE A 77 31.52 9.51 -8.32
CA PHE A 77 32.83 8.86 -8.39
C PHE A 77 33.35 8.75 -9.83
N GLY A 78 32.48 8.47 -10.79
CA GLY A 78 32.83 8.50 -12.21
C GLY A 78 33.35 9.87 -12.66
N SER A 79 32.76 10.96 -12.14
CA SER A 79 33.25 12.31 -12.41
C SER A 79 34.65 12.53 -11.85
N LEU A 80 34.93 12.06 -10.63
CA LEU A 80 36.27 12.10 -10.04
C LEU A 80 37.27 11.26 -10.85
N THR A 81 36.86 10.07 -11.31
CA THR A 81 37.67 9.22 -12.19
C THR A 81 38.05 9.97 -13.46
N VAL A 82 37.11 10.66 -14.10
CA VAL A 82 37.39 11.46 -15.30
C VAL A 82 38.35 12.60 -14.99
N VAL A 83 38.16 13.33 -13.88
CA VAL A 83 39.06 14.40 -13.47
C VAL A 83 40.48 13.87 -13.26
N PHE A 84 40.65 12.77 -12.52
CA PHE A 84 41.97 12.20 -12.26
C PHE A 84 42.62 11.59 -13.51
N ALA A 85 41.83 10.97 -14.39
CA ALA A 85 42.32 10.48 -15.67
C ALA A 85 42.83 11.64 -16.54
N MET A 86 42.07 12.73 -16.65
CA MET A 86 42.48 13.93 -17.38
C MET A 86 43.65 14.67 -16.72
N ALA A 87 43.79 14.59 -15.41
CA ALA A 87 44.91 15.19 -14.69
C ALA A 87 46.28 14.62 -15.11
N SER A 88 46.32 13.47 -15.79
CA SER A 88 47.54 12.91 -16.39
C SER A 88 48.02 13.68 -17.63
N VAL A 89 47.14 14.43 -18.29
CA VAL A 89 47.42 15.17 -19.53
C VAL A 89 47.32 16.69 -19.38
N ILE A 90 46.50 17.18 -18.45
CA ILE A 90 46.32 18.61 -18.18
C ILE A 90 46.34 18.89 -16.67
N HIS A 91 46.54 20.15 -16.27
CA HIS A 91 46.49 20.51 -14.85
C HIS A 91 45.12 20.19 -14.23
N ILE A 92 45.11 19.63 -13.02
CA ILE A 92 43.90 19.10 -12.36
C ILE A 92 42.77 20.13 -12.23
N ALA A 93 43.10 21.41 -12.03
CA ALA A 93 42.12 22.49 -11.97
C ALA A 93 41.34 22.64 -13.28
N TRP A 94 42.01 22.52 -14.44
CA TRP A 94 41.35 22.60 -15.74
C TRP A 94 40.52 21.35 -16.04
N ALA A 95 41.00 20.17 -15.64
CA ALA A 95 40.21 18.94 -15.72
C ALA A 95 38.92 19.03 -14.90
N ALA A 96 39.03 19.47 -13.64
CA ALA A 96 37.87 19.68 -12.77
C ALA A 96 36.91 20.73 -13.34
N LEU A 97 37.42 21.83 -13.91
CA LEU A 97 36.59 22.87 -14.53
C LEU A 97 35.80 22.34 -15.72
N ILE A 98 36.42 21.54 -16.60
CA ILE A 98 35.75 20.94 -17.76
C ILE A 98 34.62 20.02 -17.31
N VAL A 99 34.89 19.10 -16.37
CA VAL A 99 33.86 18.17 -15.86
C VAL A 99 32.73 18.94 -15.17
N THR A 100 33.05 20.01 -14.44
CA THR A 100 32.04 20.90 -13.83
C THR A 100 31.19 21.59 -14.89
N ALA A 101 31.79 22.09 -15.97
CA ALA A 101 31.06 22.72 -17.05
C ALA A 101 30.10 21.74 -17.76
N VAL A 102 30.50 20.48 -17.93
CA VAL A 102 29.63 19.42 -18.46
C VAL A 102 28.42 19.21 -17.55
N TRP A 103 28.62 19.09 -16.23
CA TRP A 103 27.51 18.96 -15.28
C TRP A 103 26.61 20.19 -15.24
N ALA A 104 27.17 21.39 -15.34
CA ALA A 104 26.40 22.63 -15.42
C ALA A 104 25.51 22.66 -16.67
N ALA A 105 26.04 22.23 -17.83
CA ALA A 105 25.28 22.13 -19.06
C ALA A 105 24.14 21.09 -18.96
N VAL A 106 24.42 19.90 -18.42
CA VAL A 106 23.40 18.88 -18.15
C VAL A 106 22.33 19.41 -17.20
N GLY A 107 22.72 20.06 -16.10
CA GLY A 107 21.80 20.66 -15.13
C GLY A 107 20.92 21.74 -15.75
N ALA A 108 21.49 22.62 -16.58
CA ALA A 108 20.74 23.63 -17.31
C ALA A 108 19.72 23.00 -18.28
N ALA A 109 20.12 21.98 -19.03
CA ALA A 109 19.23 21.26 -19.95
C ALA A 109 18.08 20.56 -19.23
N LEU A 110 18.37 19.89 -18.11
CA LEU A 110 17.35 19.24 -17.27
C LEU A 110 16.40 20.27 -16.65
N TYR A 111 16.92 21.41 -16.16
CA TYR A 111 16.10 22.49 -15.61
C TYR A 111 15.12 23.04 -16.66
N VAL A 112 15.62 23.34 -17.87
CA VAL A 112 14.78 23.86 -18.96
C VAL A 112 13.71 22.82 -19.36
N SER A 113 14.09 21.56 -19.49
CA SER A 113 13.17 20.46 -19.86
C SER A 113 12.11 20.21 -18.78
N GLY A 114 12.51 20.15 -17.51
CA GLY A 114 11.61 19.97 -16.38
C GLY A 114 10.64 21.14 -16.22
N ARG A 115 11.13 22.37 -16.37
CA ARG A 115 10.29 23.58 -16.34
C ARG A 115 9.27 23.62 -17.47
N ALA A 116 9.61 23.11 -18.65
CA ALA A 116 8.67 22.99 -19.76
C ALA A 116 7.56 21.96 -19.45
N GLY A 117 7.92 20.81 -18.88
CA GLY A 117 6.96 19.77 -18.49
C GLY A 117 5.98 20.21 -17.41
N TRP A 118 6.46 20.94 -16.39
CA TRP A 118 5.62 21.41 -15.26
C TRP A 118 4.52 22.39 -15.67
N ARG A 119 4.69 23.14 -16.77
CA ARG A 119 3.64 24.06 -17.26
C ARG A 119 2.41 23.34 -17.81
N ASN A 120 2.51 22.03 -18.09
CA ASN A 120 1.43 21.23 -18.69
C ASN A 120 0.76 20.28 -17.69
N VAL A 121 1.25 20.18 -16.44
CA VAL A 121 0.66 19.28 -15.45
C VAL A 121 -0.47 20.01 -14.71
N HIS A 122 -1.72 19.72 -15.09
CA HIS A 122 -2.89 20.16 -14.34
C HIS A 122 -3.09 19.23 -13.13
N LEU A 123 -2.46 19.58 -12.01
CA LEU A 123 -2.54 18.82 -10.74
C LEU A 123 -3.91 18.89 -10.05
N LYS A 124 -4.86 19.67 -10.58
CA LYS A 124 -6.25 19.66 -10.12
C LYS A 124 -7.06 18.73 -11.01
N PRO A 125 -7.51 17.56 -10.53
CA PRO A 125 -8.50 16.77 -11.23
C PRO A 125 -9.84 17.52 -11.14
N GLU A 126 -10.06 18.47 -12.05
CA GLU A 126 -11.22 19.37 -12.02
C GLU A 126 -12.53 18.58 -12.04
N GLN A 127 -12.57 17.48 -12.79
CA GLN A 127 -13.72 16.58 -12.86
C GLN A 127 -14.02 15.90 -11.52
N THR A 128 -13.00 15.45 -10.78
CA THR A 128 -13.19 14.82 -9.46
C THR A 128 -13.62 15.85 -8.41
N VAL A 129 -13.10 17.08 -8.49
CA VAL A 129 -13.55 18.16 -7.60
C VAL A 129 -14.98 18.59 -7.92
N GLU A 130 -15.38 18.55 -9.19
CA GLU A 130 -16.73 18.90 -9.62
C GLU A 130 -17.76 17.84 -9.24
N SER A 131 -17.46 16.55 -9.41
CA SER A 131 -18.34 15.46 -8.96
C SER A 131 -18.56 15.51 -7.45
N LEU A 132 -17.51 15.72 -6.65
CA LEU A 132 -17.63 15.86 -5.19
C LEU A 132 -18.46 17.08 -4.78
N LYS A 133 -18.39 18.17 -5.55
CA LYS A 133 -19.24 19.35 -5.31
C LYS A 133 -20.68 19.09 -5.68
N GLU A 134 -20.95 18.30 -6.71
CA GLU A 134 -22.29 17.89 -7.12
C GLU A 134 -22.92 16.97 -6.06
N ASP A 135 -22.20 15.93 -5.64
CA ASP A 135 -22.62 15.00 -4.58
C ASP A 135 -22.92 15.74 -3.26
N ALA A 136 -22.05 16.68 -2.87
CA ALA A 136 -22.28 17.52 -1.70
C ALA A 136 -23.49 18.46 -1.87
N ARG A 137 -23.84 18.85 -3.10
CA ARG A 137 -25.01 19.68 -3.39
C ARG A 137 -26.30 18.89 -3.27
N TRP A 138 -26.32 17.66 -3.81
CA TRP A 138 -27.42 16.71 -3.66
C TRP A 138 -27.69 16.38 -2.19
N ALA A 139 -26.64 16.15 -1.40
CA ALA A 139 -26.78 15.87 0.04
C ALA A 139 -27.32 17.07 0.86
N ARG A 140 -27.14 18.31 0.39
CA ARG A 140 -27.66 19.53 1.04
C ARG A 140 -29.10 19.86 0.65
N HIS A 141 -29.58 19.35 -0.47
CA HIS A 141 -30.95 19.51 -0.93
C HIS A 141 -31.57 18.15 -1.24
N PRO A 142 -31.81 17.29 -0.23
CA PRO A 142 -32.59 16.09 -0.42
C PRO A 142 -34.01 16.52 -0.84
N THR A 143 -34.32 16.33 -2.12
CA THR A 143 -35.67 16.55 -2.63
C THR A 143 -36.55 15.43 -2.10
N SER A 144 -37.49 15.79 -1.22
CA SER A 144 -38.58 14.94 -0.72
C SER A 144 -39.67 14.77 -1.78
#